data_AF-A0AA51DHN3-F1
#
_entry.id   AF-A0AA51DHN3-F1
#
_cell.length_a   1.000
_cell.length_b   1.000
_cell.length_c   1.000
_cell.angle_alpha   90.00
_cell.angle_beta   90.00
_cell.angle_gamma   90.00
#
_symmetry.space_group_name_H-M   'P 1'
#
loop_
_entity.id
_entity.type
_entity.pdbx_description
1 polymer ?
#
loop_
_entity_poly.entity_id
_entity_poly.type
_entity_poly.pdbx_seq_one_letter_code
_entity_poly.pdbx_strand_id
1 'polypeptide(L)'
;MNKKQIVEYLSDNGVDEIEEIKSKEDTLVLRFYYYYDEIEIAAAENYAVEESEEEEEEKWRDDFYIPYLIDIAEDNVGEIIEEICEEFDLVGEFVSRGIDDEEENNEFIVAFSKNDIDIENIIEELEI
;
A
#
# COMPACT_ATOMS: atom_id res chain seq x y z
N MET A 1 13.08 -0.98 -17.83
CA MET A 1 11.86 -0.74 -17.03
C MET A 1 11.16 0.52 -17.53
N ASN A 2 9.85 0.49 -17.78
CA ASN A 2 9.12 1.67 -18.25
C ASN A 2 8.43 2.38 -17.08
N LYS A 3 9.20 3.21 -16.36
CA LYS A 3 8.73 3.91 -15.16
C LYS A 3 7.44 4.69 -15.38
N LYS A 4 7.31 5.35 -16.53
CA LYS A 4 6.16 6.20 -16.82
C LYS A 4 4.87 5.36 -16.85
N GLN A 5 4.92 4.19 -17.49
CA GLN A 5 3.77 3.30 -17.54
C GLN A 5 3.45 2.71 -16.17
N ILE A 6 4.46 2.40 -15.35
CA ILE A 6 4.26 1.92 -13.97
C ILE A 6 3.52 2.97 -13.14
N VAL A 7 3.97 4.22 -13.18
CA VAL A 7 3.32 5.33 -12.44
C VAL A 7 1.91 5.61 -12.97
N GLU A 8 1.71 5.57 -14.29
CA GLU A 8 0.37 5.70 -14.88
C GLU A 8 -0.55 4.55 -14.43
N TYR A 9 -0.05 3.31 -14.40
CA TYR A 9 -0.81 2.14 -13.94
C TYR A 9 -1.23 2.25 -12.49
N LEU A 10 -0.29 2.61 -11.61
CA LEU A 10 -0.54 2.87 -10.20
C LEU A 10 -1.66 3.92 -10.06
N SER A 11 -1.52 5.08 -10.71
CA SER A 11 -2.51 6.15 -10.64
C SER A 11 -3.89 5.76 -11.19
N ASP A 12 -3.93 4.97 -12.26
CA ASP A 12 -5.19 4.50 -12.85
C ASP A 12 -5.93 3.48 -11.96
N ASN A 13 -5.23 2.86 -11.00
CA ASN A 13 -5.75 1.81 -10.10
C ASN A 13 -5.88 2.26 -8.64
N GLY A 14 -6.01 3.57 -8.37
CA GLY A 14 -6.46 4.05 -7.06
C GLY A 14 -5.35 4.29 -6.03
N VAL A 15 -4.08 4.36 -6.45
CA VAL A 15 -3.02 4.92 -5.61
C VAL A 15 -2.65 6.33 -6.06
N ASP A 16 -2.44 7.19 -5.08
CA ASP A 16 -2.23 8.63 -5.27
C ASP A 16 -0.90 9.08 -4.65
N GLU A 17 -0.55 10.35 -4.90
CA GLU A 17 0.64 10.99 -4.31
C GLU A 17 1.96 10.23 -4.53
N ILE A 18 2.09 9.67 -5.74
CA ILE A 18 3.23 8.84 -6.13
C ILE A 18 4.51 9.68 -6.24
N GLU A 19 5.49 9.39 -5.38
CA GLU A 19 6.80 10.02 -5.32
C GLU A 19 7.92 9.01 -5.63
N GLU A 20 8.83 9.36 -6.54
CA GLU A 20 10.05 8.57 -6.77
C GLU A 20 11.08 8.86 -5.67
N ILE A 21 11.31 7.91 -4.76
CA ILE A 21 12.31 8.01 -3.69
C ILE A 21 13.72 7.76 -4.23
N LYS A 22 13.86 6.73 -5.06
CA LYS A 22 15.15 6.30 -5.62
C LYS A 22 14.94 5.70 -6.99
N SER A 23 15.88 5.98 -7.88
CA SER A 23 16.04 5.17 -9.07
C SER A 23 17.50 4.96 -9.46
N LYS A 24 17.83 3.70 -9.74
CA LYS A 24 19.06 3.25 -10.41
C LYS A 24 18.67 2.49 -11.67
N GLU A 25 19.65 2.15 -12.52
CA GLU A 25 19.41 1.56 -13.86
C GLU A 25 18.40 0.40 -13.86
N ASP A 26 18.39 -0.43 -12.81
CA ASP A 26 17.55 -1.61 -12.70
C ASP A 26 16.54 -1.60 -11.55
N THR A 27 16.44 -0.52 -10.76
CA THR A 27 15.56 -0.45 -9.58
C THR A 27 14.81 0.88 -9.52
N LEU A 28 13.51 0.80 -9.28
CA LEU A 28 12.62 1.94 -9.06
C LEU A 28 11.99 1.78 -7.68
N VAL A 29 12.16 2.79 -6.82
CA VAL A 29 11.53 2.83 -5.50
C VAL A 29 10.56 4.00 -5.49
N LEU A 30 9.31 3.72 -5.17
CA LEU A 30 8.23 4.70 -5.09
C LEU A 30 7.65 4.71 -3.67
N ARG A 31 7.25 5.89 -3.21
CA ARG A 31 6.29 6.07 -2.13
C ARG A 31 4.96 6.48 -2.73
N PHE A 32 3.85 6.00 -2.20
CA PHE A 32 2.50 6.43 -2.58
C PHE A 32 1.52 6.17 -1.45
N TYR A 33 0.30 6.65 -1.61
CA TYR A 33 -0.78 6.49 -0.64
C TYR A 33 -1.96 5.76 -1.29
N TYR A 34 -2.54 4.81 -0.56
CA TYR A 34 -3.80 4.17 -0.92
C TYR A 34 -4.92 4.84 -0.12
N TYR A 35 -5.93 5.37 -0.80
CA TYR A 35 -7.09 6.01 -0.18
C TYR A 35 -8.29 5.07 -0.25
N TYR A 36 -8.91 4.82 0.91
CA TYR A 36 -10.06 3.94 0.98
C TYR A 36 -11.31 4.59 0.38
N ASP A 37 -12.10 3.82 -0.34
CA ASP A 37 -13.42 4.27 -0.78
C ASP A 37 -14.49 4.14 0.32
N GLU A 38 -15.65 4.77 0.12
CA GLU A 38 -16.75 4.73 1.10
C GLU A 38 -17.23 3.30 1.40
N ILE A 39 -17.08 2.36 0.46
CA ILE A 39 -17.51 0.97 0.63
C ILE A 39 -16.51 0.23 1.51
N GLU A 40 -15.22 0.46 1.33
CA GLU A 40 -14.14 -0.11 2.13
C GLU A 40 -14.19 0.37 3.57
N ILE A 41 -14.34 1.68 3.78
CA ILE A 41 -14.52 2.28 5.11
C ILE A 41 -15.75 1.67 5.79
N ALA A 42 -16.89 1.62 5.10
CA ALA A 42 -18.11 1.03 5.66
C ALA A 42 -17.95 -0.46 5.96
N ALA A 43 -17.20 -1.21 5.15
CA ALA A 43 -16.93 -2.62 5.40
C ALA A 43 -16.10 -2.81 6.68
N ALA A 44 -15.06 -1.99 6.86
CA ALA A 44 -14.22 -2.01 8.05
C ALA A 44 -15.01 -1.64 9.32
N GLU A 45 -15.84 -0.59 9.26
CA GLU A 45 -16.70 -0.19 10.39
C GLU A 45 -17.66 -1.32 10.79
N ASN A 46 -18.34 -1.92 9.81
CA ASN A 46 -19.29 -3.01 10.07
C ASN A 46 -18.57 -4.22 10.68
N TYR A 47 -17.41 -4.60 10.15
CA TYR A 47 -16.60 -5.69 10.69
C TYR A 47 -16.23 -5.43 12.16
N ALA A 48 -15.72 -4.24 12.45
CA ALA A 48 -15.26 -3.91 13.80
C ALA A 48 -16.42 -3.84 14.82
N VAL A 49 -17.59 -3.34 14.42
CA VAL A 49 -18.80 -3.34 15.26
C VAL A 49 -19.31 -4.75 15.49
N GLU A 50 -19.29 -5.62 14.48
CA GLU A 50 -19.73 -7.02 14.61
C GLU A 50 -18.81 -7.83 15.54
N GLU A 51 -17.48 -7.64 15.45
CA GLU A 51 -16.50 -8.38 16.24
C GLU A 51 -16.36 -7.88 17.69
N SER A 52 -16.55 -6.59 17.94
CA SER A 52 -16.33 -6.02 19.28
C SER A 52 -17.47 -6.26 20.27
N GLU A 53 -18.67 -6.63 19.79
CA GLU A 53 -19.91 -6.74 20.58
C GLU A 53 -20.26 -5.47 21.40
N GLU A 54 -19.52 -4.35 21.25
CA GLU A 54 -19.63 -3.12 22.03
C GLU A 54 -19.74 -1.88 21.12
N GLU A 55 -20.59 -0.91 21.48
CA GLU A 55 -20.82 0.32 20.69
C GLU A 55 -19.74 1.41 20.88
N GLU A 56 -18.71 1.19 21.71
CA GLU A 56 -17.68 2.20 21.97
C GLU A 56 -16.59 2.17 20.88
N GLU A 57 -16.65 3.16 19.98
CA GLU A 57 -15.74 3.36 18.82
C GLU A 57 -14.26 3.22 19.17
N GLU A 58 -13.83 3.87 20.25
CA GLU A 58 -12.43 3.90 20.68
C GLU A 58 -11.89 2.50 21.07
N LYS A 59 -12.76 1.54 21.40
CA LYS A 59 -12.34 0.17 21.76
C LYS A 59 -12.17 -0.74 20.56
N TRP A 60 -12.97 -0.56 19.51
CA TRP A 60 -12.90 -1.44 18.34
C TRP A 60 -12.02 -0.88 17.22
N ARG A 61 -11.71 0.43 17.28
CA ARG A 61 -10.93 1.08 16.24
C ARG A 61 -9.54 0.45 16.08
N ASP A 62 -8.77 0.40 17.17
CA ASP A 62 -7.38 -0.08 17.12
C ASP A 62 -7.29 -1.61 17.00
N ASP A 63 -8.25 -2.33 17.59
CA ASP A 63 -8.23 -3.80 17.67
C ASP A 63 -8.81 -4.49 16.42
N PHE A 64 -9.72 -3.83 15.70
CA PHE A 64 -10.44 -4.44 14.56
C PHE A 64 -10.48 -3.57 13.31
N TYR A 65 -10.82 -2.29 13.41
CA TYR A 65 -11.00 -1.42 12.25
C TYR A 65 -9.70 -1.11 11.51
N ILE A 66 -8.68 -0.61 12.22
CA ILE A 66 -7.38 -0.30 11.63
C ILE A 66 -6.73 -1.55 11.03
N PRO A 67 -6.64 -2.69 11.74
CA PRO A 67 -6.11 -3.92 11.14
C PRO A 67 -6.85 -4.33 9.86
N TYR A 68 -8.18 -4.24 9.85
CA TYR A 68 -8.98 -4.60 8.69
C TYR A 68 -8.76 -3.66 7.50
N LEU A 69 -8.60 -2.35 7.74
CA LEU A 69 -8.22 -1.41 6.70
C LEU A 69 -6.81 -1.67 6.15
N ILE A 70 -5.85 -2.03 7.01
CA ILE A 70 -4.51 -2.41 6.56
C ILE A 70 -4.60 -3.64 5.66
N ASP A 71 -5.35 -4.67 6.06
CA ASP A 71 -5.55 -5.88 5.25
C ASP A 71 -6.14 -5.55 3.87
N ILE A 72 -7.19 -4.72 3.80
CA ILE A 72 -7.77 -4.25 2.52
C ILE A 72 -6.72 -3.58 1.64
N ALA A 73 -5.97 -2.64 2.22
CA ALA A 73 -4.97 -1.89 1.45
C ALA A 73 -3.84 -2.79 0.97
N GLU A 74 -3.35 -3.72 1.80
CA GLU A 74 -2.31 -4.68 1.43
C GLU A 74 -2.78 -5.64 0.32
N ASP A 75 -4.03 -6.12 0.39
CA ASP A 75 -4.62 -6.96 -0.65
C ASP A 75 -4.73 -6.20 -1.98
N ASN A 76 -5.34 -5.01 -1.97
CA ASN A 76 -5.55 -4.22 -3.19
C ASN A 76 -4.23 -3.75 -3.81
N VAL A 77 -3.30 -3.22 -3.00
CA VAL A 77 -1.98 -2.83 -3.48
C VAL A 77 -1.22 -4.07 -3.98
N GLY A 78 -1.28 -5.18 -3.25
CA GLY A 78 -0.68 -6.45 -3.67
C GLY A 78 -1.13 -6.87 -5.07
N GLU A 79 -2.43 -6.86 -5.34
CA GLU A 79 -2.97 -7.17 -6.68
C GLU A 79 -2.42 -6.21 -7.75
N ILE A 80 -2.42 -4.90 -7.50
CA ILE A 80 -1.89 -3.89 -8.44
C ILE A 80 -0.40 -4.14 -8.73
N ILE A 81 0.41 -4.44 -7.70
CA ILE A 81 1.84 -4.72 -7.84
C ILE A 81 2.06 -6.02 -8.63
N GLU A 82 1.29 -7.07 -8.36
CA GLU A 82 1.35 -8.33 -9.09
C GLU A 82 1.07 -8.12 -10.58
N GLU A 83 0.00 -7.39 -10.93
CA GLU A 83 -0.36 -7.09 -12.31
C GLU A 83 0.74 -6.31 -13.05
N ILE A 84 1.35 -5.32 -12.40
CA ILE A 84 2.50 -4.58 -12.93
C ILE A 84 3.69 -5.53 -13.15
N CYS A 85 3.96 -6.42 -12.19
CA CYS A 85 5.08 -7.35 -12.28
C CYS A 85 4.90 -8.33 -13.45
N GLU A 86 3.69 -8.85 -13.64
CA GLU A 86 3.34 -9.70 -14.77
C GLU A 86 3.45 -8.96 -16.11
N GLU A 87 2.88 -7.76 -16.22
CA GLU A 87 2.87 -6.98 -17.47
C GLU A 87 4.29 -6.58 -17.91
N PHE A 88 5.12 -6.14 -16.97
CA PHE A 88 6.44 -5.59 -17.26
C PHE A 88 7.60 -6.59 -17.04
N ASP A 89 7.29 -7.83 -16.65
CA ASP A 89 8.25 -8.90 -16.34
C ASP A 89 9.23 -8.44 -15.23
N LEU A 90 8.70 -7.99 -14.11
CA LEU A 90 9.45 -7.44 -12.97
C LEU A 90 9.28 -8.30 -11.72
N VAL A 91 10.15 -8.05 -10.76
CA VAL A 91 9.97 -8.41 -9.35
C VAL A 91 9.56 -7.14 -8.61
N GLY A 92 8.53 -7.26 -7.77
CA GLY A 92 8.01 -6.19 -6.93
C GLY A 92 7.96 -6.63 -5.48
N GLU A 93 8.44 -5.80 -4.58
CA GLU A 93 8.25 -5.95 -3.13
C GLU A 93 7.75 -4.63 -2.57
N PHE A 94 6.87 -4.67 -1.59
CA PHE A 94 6.32 -3.49 -0.94
C PHE A 94 6.25 -3.67 0.57
N VAL A 95 6.18 -2.55 1.30
CA VAL A 95 5.85 -2.51 2.71
C VAL A 95 4.77 -1.47 2.97
N SER A 96 3.84 -1.82 3.85
CA SER A 96 2.87 -0.90 4.45
C SER A 96 3.57 -0.13 5.59
N ARG A 97 3.44 1.20 5.60
CA ARG A 97 3.92 2.08 6.68
C ARG A 97 2.83 2.40 7.69
N GLY A 98 1.60 1.93 7.45
CA GLY A 98 0.46 2.08 8.34
C GLY A 98 -0.41 3.29 8.02
N ILE A 99 -1.54 3.35 8.72
CA ILE A 99 -2.54 4.40 8.61
C ILE A 99 -2.15 5.56 9.52
N ASP A 100 -2.14 6.79 9.01
CA ASP A 100 -2.05 7.99 9.87
C ASP A 100 -3.43 8.24 10.49
N ASP A 101 -3.51 8.46 11.80
CA ASP A 101 -4.79 8.54 12.53
C ASP A 101 -5.73 9.65 12.01
N GLU A 102 -5.18 10.64 11.31
CA GLU A 102 -5.93 11.76 10.72
C GLU A 102 -6.33 11.53 9.26
N GLU A 103 -5.64 10.65 8.54
CA GLU A 103 -5.83 10.44 7.11
C GLU A 103 -6.25 8.99 6.88
N GLU A 104 -7.49 8.78 6.42
CA GLU A 104 -8.03 7.48 6.01
C GLU A 104 -7.30 6.98 4.73
N ASN A 105 -5.98 6.82 4.84
CA ASN A 105 -5.09 6.35 3.81
C ASN A 105 -4.01 5.47 4.45
N ASN A 106 -3.36 4.65 3.63
CA ASN A 106 -2.23 3.84 4.05
C ASN A 106 -1.03 4.16 3.16
N GLU A 107 0.09 4.48 3.79
CA GLU A 107 1.33 4.79 3.09
C GLU A 107 2.05 3.49 2.69
N PHE A 108 2.52 3.44 1.45
CA PHE A 108 3.31 2.32 0.94
C PHE A 108 4.64 2.78 0.37
N ILE A 109 5.65 1.94 0.56
CA ILE A 109 6.89 1.98 -0.23
C ILE A 109 6.93 0.71 -1.07
N VAL A 110 7.15 0.86 -2.37
CA VAL A 110 7.36 -0.27 -3.29
C VAL A 110 8.72 -0.15 -3.97
N ALA A 111 9.35 -1.29 -4.20
CA ALA A 111 10.51 -1.43 -5.06
C ALA A 111 10.17 -2.34 -6.25
N PHE A 112 10.51 -1.91 -7.46
CA PHE A 112 10.43 -2.71 -8.69
C PHE A 112 11.81 -2.92 -9.28
N SER A 113 12.07 -4.13 -9.78
CA SER A 113 13.36 -4.49 -10.37
C SER A 113 13.24 -5.62 -11.39
N LYS A 114 14.24 -5.75 -12.26
CA LYS A 114 14.39 -6.92 -13.15
C LYS A 114 15.05 -8.12 -12.47
N ASN A 115 15.70 -7.89 -11.33
CA ASN A 115 16.35 -8.89 -10.51
C ASN A 115 15.65 -8.97 -9.15
N ASP A 116 15.94 -10.05 -8.43
CA ASP A 116 15.56 -10.21 -7.03
C ASP A 116 15.94 -8.96 -6.21
N ILE A 117 15.02 -8.54 -5.34
CA ILE A 117 15.14 -7.37 -4.48
C ILE A 117 14.80 -7.76 -3.05
N ASP A 118 15.23 -6.93 -2.11
CA ASP A 118 14.86 -7.02 -0.71
C ASP A 118 14.54 -5.59 -0.29
N ILE A 119 13.25 -5.30 -0.13
CA ILE A 119 12.78 -3.95 0.18
C ILE A 119 13.25 -3.47 1.55
N GLU A 120 13.40 -4.36 2.53
CA GLU A 120 13.87 -4.02 3.87
C GLU A 120 15.30 -3.49 3.81
N ASN A 121 16.18 -4.17 3.07
CA ASN A 121 17.54 -3.69 2.85
C ASN A 121 17.56 -2.34 2.11
N ILE A 122 16.67 -2.13 1.13
CA ILE A 122 16.58 -0.88 0.37
C ILE A 122 16.17 0.28 1.29
N ILE A 123 15.21 0.03 2.16
CA ILE A 123 14.70 0.99 3.15
C ILE A 123 15.81 1.36 4.14
N GLU A 124 16.51 0.37 4.70
CA GLU A 124 17.65 0.59 5.59
C GLU A 124 18.75 1.44 4.92
N GLU A 125 19.08 1.16 3.65
CA GLU A 125 20.07 1.94 2.87
C GLU A 125 19.65 3.40 2.66
N LEU A 126 18.35 3.65 2.59
CA LEU A 126 17.77 4.96 2.34
C LEU A 126 17.57 5.78 3.62
N GLU A 127 17.70 5.15 4.79
CA GLU A 127 17.43 5.74 6.11
C GLU A 127 16.01 6.33 6.21
N ILE A 128 15.01 5.61 5.66
CA ILE A 128 13.59 6.02 5.63
C ILE A 128 12.68 5.06 6.39
#